data_AF-A0A8T5TQN6-F1
#
_entry.id   AF-A0A8T5TQN6-F1
#
_cell.length_a   1.000
_cell.length_b   1.000
_cell.length_c   1.000
_cell.angle_alpha   90.00
_cell.angle_beta   90.00
_cell.angle_gamma   90.00
#
_symmetry.space_group_name_H-M   'P 1'
#
loop_
_entity.id
_entity.type
_entity.pdbx_description
1 polymer ?
#
loop_
_entity_poly.entity_id
_entity_poly.type
_entity_poly.pdbx_seq_one_letter_code
_entity_poly.pdbx_strand_id
1 'polypeptide(L)'
;MNGIWDIKSDAIKKGDNLRDVSCLIDETFKDEKGFTHYFFSKANFNNPWYTQPEDDLKLFENFIEGGSRAYPSDGSVPCDIVANEARKVLKKIELCSQDPNHHYCEDARLVLKNGKFSSIRGTLKLYLGKYTTRDWRRKRFTDDIDFWMFQTNLLDSSLKECSFVKNKETREWEKTVEWKKFETKENRRETLYAANNLNQLLDFGAGSYLEGSSLKEIFDKKIKRGHDVDLSDIINVAMVNNGIDGIHKDEWLDVWNSFEQAANTRNTRSTSNLISFCRYSFAIADHLEKVGEAIRKHKDLIFNKSKFPDEKIKSLCRISTHWEKFYDDNGVDEARKMIHDFYDEQAEEKPLYAQNIRIFAKKILKLLNSKYEYIKVIFDIKH
;
A
#
# COMPACT_ATOMS: atom_id res chain seq x y z
N MET A 1 -1.23 -30.91 9.95
CA MET A 1 -2.10 -30.55 11.09
C MET A 1 -3.21 -29.68 10.58
N ASN A 2 -4.46 -30.13 10.69
CA ASN A 2 -5.60 -29.41 10.12
C ASN A 2 -6.06 -28.32 11.11
N GLY A 3 -6.17 -27.08 10.64
CA GLY A 3 -6.96 -26.05 11.33
C GLY A 3 -6.21 -25.02 12.19
N ILE A 4 -4.88 -24.89 12.08
CA ILE A 4 -4.15 -23.77 12.72
C ILE A 4 -4.04 -22.58 11.75
N TRP A 5 -3.67 -22.87 10.50
CA TRP A 5 -3.65 -21.93 9.38
C TRP A 5 -3.99 -22.66 8.08
N ASP A 6 -4.27 -21.90 7.04
CA ASP A 6 -4.53 -22.41 5.70
C ASP A 6 -3.22 -22.43 4.91
N ILE A 7 -2.84 -23.60 4.41
CA ILE A 7 -1.63 -23.76 3.58
C ILE A 7 -1.78 -23.04 2.23
N LYS A 8 -3.02 -22.89 1.75
CA LYS A 8 -3.37 -22.09 0.59
C LYS A 8 -4.33 -21.00 1.02
N SER A 9 -4.04 -19.76 0.63
CA SER A 9 -4.78 -18.58 1.02
C SER A 9 -5.09 -17.71 -0.20
N ASP A 10 -6.04 -16.80 -0.05
CA ASP A 10 -6.47 -15.93 -1.13
C ASP A 10 -5.41 -14.87 -1.46
N ALA A 11 -4.96 -14.83 -2.72
CA ALA A 11 -3.95 -13.87 -3.17
C ALA A 11 -4.58 -12.64 -3.85
N ILE A 12 -5.51 -12.86 -4.76
CA ILE A 12 -6.10 -11.82 -5.63
C ILE A 12 -7.56 -11.59 -5.24
N LYS A 13 -8.34 -12.66 -5.18
CA LYS A 13 -9.78 -12.63 -4.90
C LYS A 13 -10.17 -13.74 -3.94
N LYS A 14 -11.31 -13.55 -3.28
CA LYS A 14 -11.86 -14.51 -2.32
C LYS A 14 -12.05 -15.89 -2.98
N GLY A 15 -11.51 -16.93 -2.34
CA GLY A 15 -11.61 -18.32 -2.77
C GLY A 15 -10.62 -18.75 -3.86
N ASP A 16 -9.67 -17.91 -4.29
CA ASP A 16 -8.71 -18.29 -5.32
C ASP A 16 -7.62 -19.26 -4.83
N ASN A 17 -7.34 -19.26 -3.52
CA ASN A 17 -6.36 -20.15 -2.87
C ASN A 17 -4.96 -20.15 -3.54
N LEU A 18 -4.56 -19.03 -4.15
CA LEU A 18 -3.32 -18.96 -4.93
C LEU A 18 -2.06 -18.72 -4.08
N ARG A 19 -2.17 -18.08 -2.92
CA ARG A 19 -1.01 -17.79 -2.07
C ARG A 19 -0.62 -19.02 -1.26
N ASP A 20 0.61 -19.47 -1.44
CA ASP A 20 1.18 -20.58 -0.69
C ASP A 20 1.74 -20.13 0.67
N VAL A 21 1.23 -20.71 1.74
CA VAL A 21 1.63 -20.49 3.14
C VAL A 21 2.06 -21.82 3.78
N SER A 22 2.70 -22.69 3.00
CA SER A 22 3.33 -23.91 3.50
C SER A 22 4.55 -23.60 4.38
N CYS A 23 4.69 -24.35 5.47
CA CYS A 23 5.95 -24.40 6.22
C CYS A 23 6.99 -25.28 5.50
N LEU A 24 8.25 -25.08 5.83
CA LEU A 24 9.37 -25.91 5.43
C LEU A 24 9.35 -27.19 6.27
N ILE A 25 8.82 -28.28 5.69
CA ILE A 25 8.62 -29.55 6.40
C ILE A 25 9.94 -30.07 6.97
N ASP A 26 11.01 -29.99 6.19
CA ASP A 26 12.35 -30.51 6.57
C ASP A 26 13.01 -29.71 7.70
N GLU A 27 12.55 -28.48 7.95
CA GLU A 27 13.05 -27.62 9.05
C GLU A 27 12.10 -27.62 10.26
N THR A 28 10.93 -28.22 10.14
CA THR A 28 9.94 -28.30 11.22
C THR A 28 10.34 -29.39 12.21
N PHE A 29 10.47 -29.05 13.49
CA PHE A 29 10.88 -30.01 14.52
C PHE A 29 10.09 -29.85 15.83
N LYS A 30 10.19 -30.84 16.71
CA LYS A 30 9.63 -30.79 18.06
C LYS A 30 10.76 -30.72 19.08
N ASP A 31 10.70 -29.73 19.96
CA ASP A 31 11.71 -29.57 21.01
C ASP A 31 11.46 -30.47 22.24
N GLU A 32 12.42 -30.48 23.16
CA GLU A 32 12.38 -31.28 24.39
C GLU A 32 11.22 -30.89 25.32
N LYS A 33 10.73 -29.65 25.25
CA LYS A 33 9.58 -29.16 26.01
C LYS A 33 8.24 -29.52 25.34
N GLY A 34 8.32 -30.13 24.16
CA GLY A 34 7.22 -30.61 23.36
C GLY A 34 6.59 -29.55 22.47
N PHE A 35 7.26 -28.41 22.23
CA PHE A 35 6.82 -27.41 21.25
C PHE A 35 7.15 -27.86 19.83
N THR A 36 6.20 -27.67 18.93
CA THR A 36 6.42 -27.85 17.49
C THR A 36 6.78 -26.50 16.89
N HIS A 37 7.97 -26.42 16.30
CA HIS A 37 8.53 -25.23 15.66
C HIS A 37 8.30 -25.33 14.15
N TYR A 38 7.46 -24.44 13.60
CA TYR A 38 7.18 -24.34 12.17
C TYR A 38 8.00 -23.22 11.54
N PHE A 39 8.85 -23.59 10.59
CA PHE A 39 9.67 -22.64 9.85
C PHE A 39 9.00 -22.29 8.52
N PHE A 40 9.00 -21.00 8.18
CA PHE A 40 8.50 -20.50 6.91
C PHE A 40 9.61 -19.81 6.14
N SER A 41 9.66 -20.02 4.83
CA SER A 41 10.54 -19.26 3.94
C SER A 41 10.07 -17.81 3.81
N LYS A 42 11.01 -16.89 3.64
CA LYS A 42 10.72 -15.55 3.13
C LYS A 42 10.05 -15.66 1.76
N ALA A 43 9.13 -14.75 1.45
CA ALA A 43 8.40 -14.74 0.19
C ALA A 43 8.34 -13.32 -0.37
N ASN A 44 8.37 -13.19 -1.69
CA ASN A 44 8.11 -11.93 -2.38
C ASN A 44 6.69 -11.96 -2.96
N PHE A 45 6.05 -10.80 -3.06
CA PHE A 45 4.82 -10.69 -3.83
C PHE A 45 5.08 -11.14 -5.26
N ASN A 46 4.12 -11.87 -5.84
CA ASN A 46 4.26 -12.29 -7.22
C ASN A 46 4.32 -11.05 -8.13
N ASN A 47 5.37 -10.95 -8.93
CA ASN A 47 5.52 -9.90 -9.92
C ASN A 47 6.16 -10.47 -11.19
N PRO A 48 5.36 -10.71 -12.24
CA PRO A 48 5.88 -11.27 -13.49
C PRO A 48 6.74 -10.28 -14.29
N TRP A 49 6.74 -9.00 -13.94
CA TRP A 49 7.41 -7.92 -14.68
C TRP A 49 8.73 -7.47 -14.05
N TYR A 50 9.14 -8.08 -12.94
CA TYR A 50 10.39 -7.72 -12.25
C TYR A 50 11.09 -8.96 -11.72
N THR A 51 12.36 -9.08 -12.05
CA THR A 51 13.27 -10.03 -11.42
C THR A 51 14.31 -9.23 -10.66
N GLN A 52 14.47 -9.51 -9.37
CA GLN A 52 15.48 -8.85 -8.56
C GLN A 52 16.86 -9.27 -9.06
N PRO A 53 17.70 -8.33 -9.53
CA PRO A 53 19.06 -8.64 -9.93
C PRO A 53 19.91 -8.96 -8.70
N GLU A 54 20.87 -9.88 -8.86
CA GLU A 54 21.88 -10.18 -7.84
C GLU A 54 23.05 -9.18 -7.87
N ASP A 55 23.31 -8.57 -9.03
CA ASP A 55 24.37 -7.58 -9.22
C ASP A 55 23.97 -6.19 -8.72
N ASP A 56 24.84 -5.57 -7.90
CA ASP A 56 24.61 -4.25 -7.28
C ASP A 56 24.40 -3.14 -8.32
N LEU A 57 25.18 -3.14 -9.42
CA LEU A 57 25.09 -2.09 -10.42
C LEU A 57 23.77 -2.19 -11.17
N LYS A 58 23.36 -3.41 -11.55
CA LYS A 58 22.06 -3.65 -12.16
C LYS A 58 20.90 -3.33 -11.22
N LEU A 59 21.07 -3.56 -9.91
CA LEU A 59 20.09 -3.16 -8.90
C LEU A 59 19.96 -1.63 -8.82
N PHE A 60 21.08 -0.91 -8.87
CA PHE A 60 21.10 0.55 -8.95
C PHE A 60 20.45 1.06 -10.25
N GLU A 61 20.81 0.51 -11.41
CA GLU A 61 20.22 0.86 -12.71
C GLU A 61 18.69 0.63 -12.72
N ASN A 62 18.23 -0.51 -12.20
CA ASN A 62 16.81 -0.78 -12.03
C ASN A 62 16.16 0.25 -11.10
N PHE A 63 16.79 0.62 -9.99
CA PHE A 63 16.25 1.59 -9.04
C PHE A 63 16.04 2.97 -9.70
N ILE A 64 17.05 3.49 -10.40
CA ILE A 64 17.00 4.83 -11.00
C ILE A 64 15.99 4.93 -12.13
N GLU A 65 15.76 3.84 -12.86
CA GLU A 65 14.73 3.74 -13.90
C GLU A 65 13.32 3.57 -13.32
N GLY A 66 13.18 3.53 -11.99
CA GLY A 66 11.90 3.34 -11.31
C GLY A 66 11.50 1.87 -11.14
N GLY A 67 12.34 0.92 -11.51
CA GLY A 67 12.11 -0.53 -11.40
C GLY A 67 12.32 -1.12 -10.00
N SER A 68 12.57 -0.33 -8.95
CA SER A 68 13.00 -0.84 -7.62
C SER A 68 12.15 -1.98 -7.05
N ARG A 69 10.83 -1.98 -7.26
CA ARG A 69 9.87 -2.99 -6.78
C ARG A 69 8.52 -2.72 -7.45
N ALA A 70 7.74 -3.76 -7.78
CA ALA A 70 6.31 -3.57 -8.04
C ALA A 70 5.46 -3.91 -6.81
N TYR A 71 4.33 -3.26 -6.76
CA TYR A 71 3.33 -3.42 -5.73
C TYR A 71 2.13 -4.16 -6.33
N PRO A 72 1.62 -5.20 -5.66
CA PRO A 72 0.31 -5.73 -6.00
C PRO A 72 -0.70 -4.59 -6.12
N SER A 73 -1.48 -4.63 -7.20
CA SER A 73 -2.44 -3.59 -7.54
C SER A 73 -3.78 -4.26 -7.85
N ASP A 74 -4.86 -3.56 -7.53
CA ASP A 74 -6.24 -4.00 -7.73
C ASP A 74 -6.96 -3.20 -8.82
N GLY A 75 -6.20 -2.43 -9.60
CA GLY A 75 -6.70 -1.70 -10.75
C GLY A 75 -5.60 -1.39 -11.76
N SER A 76 -5.99 -0.63 -12.77
CA SER A 76 -5.22 -0.22 -13.94
C SER A 76 -4.94 1.29 -13.99
N VAL A 77 -5.59 2.09 -13.13
CA VAL A 77 -5.40 3.53 -13.04
C VAL A 77 -4.39 3.90 -11.95
N PRO A 78 -3.37 4.73 -12.25
CA PRO A 78 -2.46 5.25 -11.25
C PRO A 78 -3.18 5.96 -10.09
N CYS A 79 -2.78 5.67 -8.86
CA CYS A 79 -3.40 6.25 -7.66
C CYS A 79 -3.41 7.79 -7.65
N ASP A 80 -2.48 8.47 -8.32
CA ASP A 80 -2.45 9.93 -8.40
C ASP A 80 -3.60 10.49 -9.27
N ILE A 81 -3.93 9.82 -10.37
CA ILE A 81 -5.09 10.15 -11.20
C ILE A 81 -6.38 9.94 -10.41
N VAL A 82 -6.52 8.80 -9.73
CA VAL A 82 -7.69 8.51 -8.90
C VAL A 82 -7.83 9.52 -7.74
N ALA A 83 -6.72 9.83 -7.07
CA ALA A 83 -6.69 10.82 -6.00
C ALA A 83 -7.07 12.22 -6.48
N ASN A 84 -6.73 12.59 -7.72
CA ASN A 84 -7.16 13.86 -8.31
C ASN A 84 -8.67 13.92 -8.52
N GLU A 85 -9.29 12.83 -8.99
CA GLU A 85 -10.75 12.75 -9.10
C GLU A 85 -11.44 12.79 -7.74
N ALA A 86 -10.93 12.06 -6.74
CA ALA A 86 -11.44 12.13 -5.38
C ALA A 86 -11.36 13.54 -4.78
N ARG A 87 -10.26 14.27 -5.03
CA ARG A 87 -10.13 15.68 -4.59
C ARG A 87 -11.17 16.60 -5.23
N LYS A 88 -11.55 16.38 -6.49
CA LYS A 88 -12.62 17.17 -7.13
C LYS A 88 -13.95 16.96 -6.43
N VAL A 89 -14.31 15.71 -6.12
CA VAL A 89 -15.54 15.38 -5.38
C VAL A 89 -15.51 16.00 -3.98
N LEU A 90 -14.41 15.83 -3.22
CA LEU A 90 -14.25 16.46 -1.91
C LEU A 90 -14.31 17.99 -1.96
N LYS A 91 -13.80 18.61 -3.03
CA LYS A 91 -13.88 20.06 -3.21
C LYS A 91 -15.32 20.52 -3.43
N LYS A 92 -16.14 19.74 -4.14
CA LYS A 92 -17.57 20.03 -4.28
C LYS A 92 -18.30 20.00 -2.94
N ILE A 93 -18.06 18.97 -2.14
CA ILE A 93 -18.61 18.87 -0.78
C ILE A 93 -18.18 20.09 0.07
N GLU A 94 -16.90 20.48 0.00
CA GLU A 94 -16.41 21.69 0.69
C GLU A 94 -17.16 22.96 0.26
N LEU A 95 -17.36 23.16 -1.04
CA LEU A 95 -18.10 24.32 -1.53
C LEU A 95 -19.55 24.34 -1.02
N CYS A 96 -20.22 23.18 -0.99
CA CYS A 96 -21.57 23.08 -0.40
C CYS A 96 -21.58 23.47 1.09
N SER A 97 -20.55 23.09 1.87
CA SER A 97 -20.47 23.43 3.30
C SER A 97 -20.27 24.92 3.59
N GLN A 98 -19.78 25.67 2.59
CA GLN A 98 -19.45 27.09 2.68
C GLN A 98 -20.61 27.99 2.24
N ASP A 99 -21.59 27.47 1.51
CA ASP A 99 -22.78 28.21 1.07
C ASP A 99 -23.97 27.91 2.00
N PRO A 100 -24.36 28.85 2.90
CA PRO A 100 -25.47 28.65 3.83
C PRO A 100 -26.83 28.44 3.15
N ASN A 101 -26.97 28.84 1.89
CA ASN A 101 -28.21 28.68 1.12
C ASN A 101 -28.24 27.38 0.33
N HIS A 102 -27.13 26.63 0.29
CA HIS A 102 -27.08 25.35 -0.40
C HIS A 102 -27.90 24.31 0.37
N HIS A 103 -28.78 23.59 -0.33
CA HIS A 103 -29.69 22.60 0.28
C HIS A 103 -28.98 21.44 1.00
N TYR A 104 -27.71 21.17 0.67
CA TYR A 104 -26.84 20.21 1.39
C TYR A 104 -25.82 20.86 2.36
N CYS A 105 -25.96 22.13 2.73
CA CYS A 105 -24.93 22.82 3.53
C CYS A 105 -24.63 22.12 4.86
N GLU A 106 -25.67 21.79 5.64
CA GLU A 106 -25.51 21.13 6.95
C GLU A 106 -24.97 19.70 6.82
N ASP A 107 -25.46 18.95 5.84
CA ASP A 107 -24.93 17.62 5.51
C ASP A 107 -23.44 17.67 5.18
N ALA A 108 -23.01 18.66 4.39
CA ALA A 108 -21.62 18.84 4.01
C ALA A 108 -20.74 19.25 5.20
N ARG A 109 -21.24 20.12 6.08
CA ARG A 109 -20.56 20.48 7.34
C ARG A 109 -20.37 19.27 8.23
N LEU A 110 -21.39 18.42 8.35
CA LEU A 110 -21.33 17.19 9.14
C LEU A 110 -20.27 16.22 8.61
N VAL A 111 -20.24 15.99 7.30
CA VAL A 111 -19.24 15.13 6.64
C VAL A 111 -17.82 15.65 6.87
N LEU A 112 -17.62 16.97 6.84
CA LEU A 112 -16.31 17.60 6.94
C LEU A 112 -15.85 17.85 8.39
N LYS A 113 -16.69 17.56 9.39
CA LYS A 113 -16.40 17.82 10.81
C LYS A 113 -15.07 17.21 11.28
N ASN A 114 -14.73 16.03 10.76
CA ASN A 114 -13.49 15.31 11.12
C ASN A 114 -12.40 15.43 10.03
N GLY A 115 -12.51 16.46 9.19
CA GLY A 115 -11.60 16.71 8.07
C GLY A 115 -11.99 15.96 6.78
N LYS A 116 -11.58 16.51 5.63
CA LYS A 116 -11.99 16.03 4.29
C LYS A 116 -11.68 14.56 4.03
N PHE A 117 -10.55 14.06 4.53
CA PHE A 117 -10.16 12.67 4.26
C PHE A 117 -10.84 11.66 5.20
N SER A 118 -11.67 12.10 6.15
CA SER A 118 -12.51 11.18 6.94
C SER A 118 -13.66 10.59 6.12
N SER A 119 -14.00 11.15 4.96
CA SER A 119 -15.01 10.58 4.07
C SER A 119 -14.45 9.60 3.04
N ILE A 120 -13.14 9.35 3.04
CA ILE A 120 -12.46 8.43 2.11
C ILE A 120 -11.86 7.26 2.89
N ARG A 121 -11.87 6.07 2.27
CA ARG A 121 -11.33 4.83 2.83
C ARG A 121 -10.32 4.16 1.89
N GLY A 122 -9.82 3.01 2.33
CA GLY A 122 -9.01 2.11 1.53
C GLY A 122 -7.72 2.76 1.03
N THR A 123 -7.32 2.39 -0.18
CA THR A 123 -6.06 2.82 -0.79
C THR A 123 -5.98 4.32 -0.98
N LEU A 124 -7.09 5.01 -1.27
CA LEU A 124 -7.09 6.46 -1.39
C LEU A 124 -6.90 7.19 -0.06
N LYS A 125 -7.41 6.65 1.04
CA LYS A 125 -7.13 7.21 2.38
C LYS A 125 -5.63 7.13 2.67
N LEU A 126 -5.01 5.99 2.39
CA LEU A 126 -3.56 5.80 2.55
C LEU A 126 -2.75 6.76 1.68
N TYR A 127 -3.17 6.93 0.42
CA TYR A 127 -2.53 7.82 -0.54
C TYR A 127 -2.65 9.30 -0.13
N LEU A 128 -3.87 9.79 0.09
CA LEU A 128 -4.16 11.20 0.37
C LEU A 128 -3.64 11.62 1.74
N GLY A 129 -3.72 10.72 2.73
CA GLY A 129 -3.15 10.93 4.06
C GLY A 129 -1.63 10.80 4.11
N LYS A 130 -0.98 10.37 3.03
CA LYS A 130 0.49 10.16 2.95
C LYS A 130 1.02 9.16 3.98
N TYR A 131 0.26 8.11 4.28
CA TYR A 131 0.65 7.05 5.22
C TYR A 131 1.74 6.09 4.70
N THR A 132 2.23 6.27 3.47
CA THR A 132 3.11 5.33 2.77
C THR A 132 4.34 6.03 2.18
N THR A 133 5.25 5.28 1.55
CA THR A 133 6.38 5.86 0.80
C THR A 133 5.91 6.57 -0.48
N ARG A 134 6.74 7.50 -0.99
CA ARG A 134 6.50 8.10 -2.32
C ARG A 134 6.58 7.05 -3.44
N ASP A 135 7.43 6.04 -3.29
CA ASP A 135 7.58 4.95 -4.27
C ASP A 135 6.29 4.13 -4.41
N TRP A 136 5.68 3.72 -3.29
CA TRP A 136 4.38 3.04 -3.30
C TRP A 136 3.31 3.90 -3.98
N ARG A 137 3.23 5.19 -3.64
CA ARG A 137 2.21 6.10 -4.20
C ARG A 137 2.30 6.21 -5.72
N ARG A 138 3.50 6.12 -6.29
CA ARG A 138 3.71 6.22 -7.74
C ARG A 138 3.42 4.95 -8.52
N LYS A 139 3.45 3.80 -7.84
CA LYS A 139 3.43 2.47 -8.47
C LYS A 139 2.23 1.62 -8.09
N ARG A 140 1.41 2.11 -7.18
CA ARG A 140 0.12 1.50 -6.82
C ARG A 140 -0.94 1.97 -7.81
N PHE A 141 -1.72 1.03 -8.33
CA PHE A 141 -2.81 1.29 -9.26
C PHE A 141 -4.11 0.75 -8.71
N THR A 142 -5.17 1.54 -8.72
CA THR A 142 -6.50 1.16 -8.22
C THR A 142 -7.54 1.81 -9.11
N ASP A 143 -8.68 1.16 -9.32
CA ASP A 143 -9.76 1.73 -10.14
C ASP A 143 -10.89 2.27 -9.27
N ASP A 144 -10.78 2.12 -7.93
CA ASP A 144 -11.86 2.36 -6.98
C ASP A 144 -11.63 3.61 -6.10
N ILE A 145 -12.71 4.38 -5.94
CA ILE A 145 -12.84 5.43 -4.92
C ILE A 145 -13.86 4.98 -3.88
N ASP A 146 -13.33 4.56 -2.73
CA ASP A 146 -14.12 4.16 -1.57
C ASP A 146 -14.51 5.37 -0.70
N PHE A 147 -15.77 5.79 -0.76
CA PHE A 147 -16.33 6.77 0.16
C PHE A 147 -16.93 6.12 1.41
N TRP A 148 -16.99 6.90 2.49
CA TRP A 148 -17.64 6.57 3.76
C TRP A 148 -18.48 7.74 4.25
N MET A 149 -19.72 7.82 3.77
CA MET A 149 -20.58 8.98 4.00
C MET A 149 -22.03 8.57 4.20
N PHE A 150 -22.60 8.86 5.39
CA PHE A 150 -24.02 8.68 5.69
C PHE A 150 -24.93 9.59 4.87
N GLN A 151 -24.42 10.75 4.45
CA GLN A 151 -25.11 11.72 3.61
C GLN A 151 -25.05 11.29 2.13
N THR A 152 -25.76 10.20 1.79
CA THR A 152 -25.74 9.56 0.46
C THR A 152 -26.20 10.50 -0.66
N ASN A 153 -27.24 11.32 -0.42
CA ASN A 153 -27.76 12.27 -1.41
C ASN A 153 -26.72 13.35 -1.78
N LEU A 154 -26.00 13.87 -0.79
CA LEU A 154 -24.91 14.81 -1.01
C LEU A 154 -23.78 14.18 -1.84
N LEU A 155 -23.41 12.93 -1.54
CA LEU A 155 -22.38 12.20 -2.29
C LEU A 155 -22.84 11.97 -3.75
N ASP A 156 -24.05 11.46 -3.95
CA ASP A 156 -24.61 11.21 -5.28
C ASP A 156 -24.68 12.51 -6.12
N SER A 157 -25.09 13.63 -5.51
CA SER A 157 -25.08 14.95 -6.16
C SER A 157 -23.66 15.40 -6.53
N SER A 158 -22.71 15.26 -5.60
CA SER A 158 -21.31 15.67 -5.80
C SER A 158 -20.63 14.84 -6.90
N LEU A 159 -20.88 13.52 -6.94
CA LEU A 159 -20.37 12.63 -7.98
C LEU A 159 -20.91 13.00 -9.36
N LYS A 160 -22.21 13.25 -9.46
CA LYS A 160 -22.86 13.69 -10.70
C LYS A 160 -22.27 15.00 -11.23
N GLU A 161 -22.06 15.99 -10.35
CA GLU A 161 -21.39 17.25 -10.72
C GLU A 161 -19.93 17.06 -11.14
N CYS A 162 -19.27 16.01 -10.64
CA CYS A 162 -17.92 15.62 -11.06
C CYS A 162 -17.91 14.69 -12.27
N SER A 163 -19.00 14.62 -13.04
CA SER A 163 -19.12 13.84 -14.28
C SER A 163 -19.05 12.33 -14.10
N PHE A 164 -19.33 11.82 -12.89
CA PHE A 164 -19.60 10.41 -12.71
C PHE A 164 -21.02 10.10 -13.19
N VAL A 165 -21.20 8.93 -13.80
CA VAL A 165 -22.47 8.42 -14.29
C VAL A 165 -22.82 7.16 -13.51
N LYS A 166 -24.01 7.12 -12.91
CA LYS A 166 -24.46 5.94 -12.17
C LYS A 166 -24.86 4.85 -13.15
N ASN A 167 -24.18 3.71 -13.11
CA ASN A 167 -24.55 2.52 -13.86
C ASN A 167 -25.81 1.91 -13.23
N LYS A 168 -26.82 1.63 -14.04
CA LYS A 168 -28.12 1.11 -13.57
C LYS A 168 -28.06 -0.36 -13.16
N GLU A 169 -27.16 -1.12 -13.76
CA GLU A 169 -27.00 -2.56 -13.54
C GLU A 169 -26.16 -2.82 -12.29
N THR A 170 -24.95 -2.26 -12.24
CA THR A 170 -24.02 -2.45 -11.11
C THR A 170 -24.37 -1.58 -9.92
N ARG A 171 -25.11 -0.48 -10.13
CA ARG A 171 -25.40 0.59 -9.16
C ARG A 171 -24.16 1.39 -8.73
N GLU A 172 -23.03 1.18 -9.38
CA GLU A 172 -21.78 1.90 -9.13
C GLU A 172 -21.74 3.22 -9.91
N TRP A 173 -20.93 4.17 -9.44
CA TRP A 173 -20.68 5.42 -10.14
C TRP A 173 -19.43 5.29 -10.98
N GLU A 174 -19.55 5.53 -12.28
CA GLU A 174 -18.46 5.31 -13.24
C GLU A 174 -17.99 6.63 -13.85
N LYS A 175 -16.69 6.75 -14.10
CA LYS A 175 -16.12 7.86 -14.86
C LYS A 175 -14.93 7.40 -15.69
N THR A 176 -14.97 7.68 -16.98
CA THR A 176 -13.78 7.54 -17.83
C THR A 176 -12.76 8.61 -17.47
N VAL A 177 -11.51 8.18 -17.25
CA VAL A 177 -10.36 9.07 -17.10
C VAL A 177 -9.32 8.79 -18.18
N GLU A 178 -8.62 9.85 -18.57
CA GLU A 178 -7.57 9.79 -19.58
C GLU A 178 -6.30 10.43 -19.03
N TRP A 179 -5.17 9.78 -19.28
CA TRP A 179 -3.86 10.31 -18.92
C TRP A 179 -2.79 9.84 -19.90
N LYS A 180 -1.66 10.55 -19.94
CA LYS A 180 -0.48 10.12 -20.69
C LYS A 180 0.43 9.30 -19.81
N LYS A 181 0.79 8.10 -20.24
CA LYS A 181 1.80 7.29 -19.54
C LYS A 181 3.13 8.06 -19.58
N PHE A 182 3.77 8.25 -18.43
CA PHE A 182 4.98 9.06 -18.33
C PHE A 182 6.12 8.53 -19.22
N GLU A 183 6.30 7.21 -19.23
CA GLU A 183 7.37 6.50 -19.95
C GLU A 183 7.18 6.52 -21.47
N THR A 184 6.00 6.11 -21.93
CA THR A 184 5.73 5.90 -23.37
C THR A 184 5.07 7.09 -24.04
N LYS A 185 4.60 8.07 -23.26
CA LYS A 185 3.73 9.19 -23.69
C LYS A 185 2.43 8.74 -24.37
N GLU A 186 2.10 7.44 -24.32
CA GLU A 186 0.85 6.88 -24.83
C GLU A 186 -0.33 7.42 -24.02
N ASN A 187 -1.40 7.78 -24.72
CA ASN A 187 -2.67 8.08 -24.08
C ASN A 187 -3.30 6.77 -23.58
N ARG A 188 -3.63 6.72 -22.30
CA ARG A 188 -4.41 5.66 -21.67
C ARG A 188 -5.78 6.18 -21.32
N ARG A 189 -6.76 5.30 -21.40
CA ARG A 189 -8.16 5.57 -21.09
C ARG A 189 -8.70 4.37 -20.33
N GLU A 190 -9.16 4.60 -19.11
CA GLU A 190 -9.72 3.56 -18.25
C GLU A 190 -10.95 4.10 -17.51
N THR A 191 -11.72 3.19 -16.92
CA THR A 191 -12.91 3.52 -16.13
C THR A 191 -12.58 3.49 -14.65
N LEU A 192 -12.90 4.58 -13.95
CA LEU A 192 -12.92 4.65 -12.49
C LEU A 192 -14.29 4.34 -11.96
N TYR A 193 -14.32 3.65 -10.82
CA TYR A 193 -15.51 3.35 -10.05
C TYR A 193 -15.48 4.14 -8.75
N ALA A 194 -16.61 4.71 -8.37
CA ALA A 194 -16.82 5.36 -7.09
C ALA A 194 -17.99 4.67 -6.40
N ALA A 195 -17.77 4.28 -5.15
CA ALA A 195 -18.76 3.57 -4.36
C ALA A 195 -18.85 4.17 -2.96
N ASN A 196 -20.03 4.07 -2.36
CA ASN A 196 -20.22 4.34 -0.95
C ASN A 196 -20.24 3.01 -0.19
N ASN A 197 -19.22 2.80 0.65
CA ASN A 197 -19.04 1.53 1.34
C ASN A 197 -19.98 1.31 2.54
N LEU A 198 -20.99 2.16 2.75
CA LEU A 198 -22.02 1.91 3.76
C LEU A 198 -22.74 0.58 3.54
N ASN A 199 -22.87 0.10 2.30
CA ASN A 199 -23.48 -1.20 2.04
C ASN A 199 -22.67 -2.36 2.63
N GLN A 200 -21.38 -2.15 2.95
CA GLN A 200 -20.52 -3.10 3.63
C GLN A 200 -20.63 -3.01 5.17
N LEU A 201 -21.46 -2.12 5.72
CA LEU A 201 -21.80 -2.11 7.17
C LEU A 201 -22.49 -3.41 7.60
N LEU A 202 -23.25 -4.03 6.69
CA LEU A 202 -24.10 -5.20 6.97
C LEU A 202 -23.71 -6.42 6.11
N ASP A 203 -22.48 -6.49 5.60
CA ASP A 203 -22.04 -7.65 4.81
C ASP A 203 -21.81 -8.89 5.68
N PHE A 204 -22.89 -9.65 5.90
CA PHE A 204 -22.89 -10.92 6.63
C PHE A 204 -22.12 -12.04 5.91
N GLY A 205 -21.82 -11.90 4.62
CA GLY A 205 -21.16 -12.94 3.81
C GLY A 205 -19.63 -12.86 3.80
N ALA A 206 -19.07 -11.69 4.10
CA ALA A 206 -17.62 -11.46 4.13
C ALA A 206 -16.97 -11.71 5.50
N GLY A 207 -17.74 -11.83 6.58
CA GLY A 207 -17.21 -12.04 7.94
C GLY A 207 -16.44 -10.84 8.51
N SER A 208 -16.62 -9.64 7.93
CA SER A 208 -16.03 -8.39 8.43
C SER A 208 -17.03 -7.25 8.36
N TYR A 209 -17.38 -6.68 9.51
CA TYR A 209 -18.09 -5.41 9.60
C TYR A 209 -17.13 -4.26 9.31
N LEU A 210 -17.56 -3.28 8.53
CA LEU A 210 -16.82 -2.03 8.40
C LEU A 210 -17.33 -1.02 9.43
N GLU A 211 -16.46 -0.55 10.32
CA GLU A 211 -16.89 0.37 11.40
C GLU A 211 -16.69 1.85 11.05
N GLY A 212 -15.74 2.17 10.15
CA GLY A 212 -15.43 3.57 9.84
C GLY A 212 -14.18 3.76 8.99
N SER A 213 -13.82 5.01 8.70
CA SER A 213 -12.72 5.36 7.78
C SER A 213 -11.33 5.50 8.40
N SER A 214 -11.17 5.22 9.70
CA SER A 214 -9.90 5.35 10.39
C SER A 214 -8.86 4.36 9.87
N LEU A 215 -7.58 4.63 10.15
CA LEU A 215 -6.50 3.71 9.79
C LEU A 215 -6.69 2.34 10.45
N LYS A 216 -7.12 2.31 11.72
CA LYS A 216 -7.45 1.08 12.46
C LYS A 216 -8.47 0.21 11.71
N GLU A 217 -9.56 0.82 11.25
CA GLU A 217 -10.66 0.12 10.58
C GLU A 217 -10.29 -0.34 9.17
N ILE A 218 -9.44 0.42 8.47
CA ILE A 218 -8.83 -0.03 7.21
C ILE A 218 -7.98 -1.27 7.45
N PHE A 219 -7.15 -1.26 8.50
CA PHE A 219 -6.29 -2.38 8.84
C PHE A 219 -7.09 -3.62 9.25
N ASP A 220 -8.14 -3.45 10.06
CA ASP A 220 -8.99 -4.58 10.47
C ASP A 220 -9.60 -5.31 9.26
N LYS A 221 -10.15 -4.56 8.30
CA LYS A 221 -10.64 -5.11 7.02
C LYS A 221 -9.52 -5.83 6.26
N LYS A 222 -8.37 -5.16 6.10
CA LYS A 222 -7.26 -5.63 5.28
C LYS A 222 -6.56 -6.86 5.85
N ILE A 223 -6.45 -6.98 7.18
CA ILE A 223 -5.87 -8.15 7.84
C ILE A 223 -6.80 -9.36 7.68
N LYS A 224 -8.11 -9.18 7.82
CA LYS A 224 -9.10 -10.27 7.67
C LYS A 224 -9.22 -10.72 6.21
N ARG A 225 -9.28 -9.78 5.27
CA ARG A 225 -9.34 -10.07 3.82
C ARG A 225 -8.01 -10.66 3.34
N GLY A 226 -6.91 -9.95 3.54
CA GLY A 226 -5.56 -10.45 3.29
C GLY A 226 -5.25 -10.80 1.85
N HIS A 227 -5.81 -10.09 0.86
CA HIS A 227 -5.28 -10.19 -0.50
C HIS A 227 -3.88 -9.57 -0.55
N ASP A 228 -3.05 -9.93 -1.52
CA ASP A 228 -1.66 -9.43 -1.61
C ASP A 228 -1.58 -7.90 -1.64
N VAL A 229 -2.58 -7.25 -2.24
CA VAL A 229 -2.74 -5.80 -2.22
C VAL A 229 -2.99 -5.24 -0.82
N ASP A 230 -3.75 -5.95 0.01
CA ASP A 230 -4.00 -5.55 1.41
C ASP A 230 -2.77 -5.71 2.26
N LEU A 231 -2.08 -6.84 2.09
CA LEU A 231 -0.84 -7.13 2.80
C LEU A 231 0.24 -6.10 2.43
N SER A 232 0.35 -5.79 1.14
CA SER A 232 1.26 -4.77 0.62
C SER A 232 0.96 -3.39 1.18
N ASP A 233 -0.30 -2.96 1.18
CA ASP A 233 -0.71 -1.66 1.71
C ASP A 233 -0.31 -1.51 3.19
N ILE A 234 -0.61 -2.51 4.02
CA ILE A 234 -0.24 -2.53 5.44
C ILE A 234 1.27 -2.49 5.65
N ILE A 235 2.04 -3.30 4.92
CA ILE A 235 3.50 -3.33 5.04
C ILE A 235 4.11 -1.98 4.65
N ASN A 236 3.56 -1.28 3.64
CA ASN A 236 4.05 0.03 3.22
C ASN A 236 3.74 1.14 4.22
N VAL A 237 2.66 1.01 4.99
CA VAL A 237 2.40 1.92 6.13
C VAL A 237 3.38 1.62 7.27
N ALA A 238 3.59 0.34 7.61
CA ALA A 238 4.55 -0.08 8.63
C ALA A 238 5.99 0.35 8.29
N MET A 239 6.33 0.42 7.00
CA MET A 239 7.65 0.85 6.51
C MET A 239 8.04 2.24 6.98
N VAL A 240 7.09 3.18 6.95
CA VAL A 240 7.32 4.60 7.26
C VAL A 240 6.90 4.96 8.68
N ASN A 241 6.46 3.99 9.48
CA ASN A 241 5.96 4.23 10.83
C ASN A 241 6.56 3.24 11.83
N ASN A 242 7.45 3.73 12.69
CA ASN A 242 8.09 2.94 13.74
C ASN A 242 7.27 2.92 15.05
N GLY A 243 6.17 3.68 15.13
CA GLY A 243 5.33 3.85 16.31
C GLY A 243 5.95 4.66 17.44
N ILE A 244 7.01 5.42 17.15
CA ILE A 244 7.68 6.30 18.11
C ILE A 244 7.57 7.75 17.62
N ASP A 245 7.92 7.97 16.36
CA ASP A 245 8.02 9.30 15.75
C ASP A 245 7.13 9.42 14.50
N GLY A 246 6.92 10.66 14.06
CA GLY A 246 6.16 10.97 12.84
C GLY A 246 4.72 11.42 13.08
N ILE A 247 4.11 11.98 12.04
CA ILE A 247 2.81 12.66 12.10
C ILE A 247 1.61 11.74 12.35
N HIS A 248 1.78 10.43 12.17
CA HIS A 248 0.73 9.41 12.34
C HIS A 248 1.02 8.43 13.48
N LYS A 249 1.89 8.78 14.43
CA LYS A 249 2.30 7.87 15.51
C LYS A 249 1.11 7.42 16.37
N ASP A 250 0.19 8.31 16.69
CA ASP A 250 -0.95 8.01 17.57
C ASP A 250 -1.95 7.08 16.86
N GLU A 251 -2.27 7.36 15.60
CA GLU A 251 -3.10 6.47 14.78
C GLU A 251 -2.46 5.08 14.60
N TRP A 252 -1.13 5.00 14.54
CA TRP A 252 -0.41 3.74 14.41
C TRP A 252 -0.44 2.91 15.69
N LEU A 253 -0.43 3.54 16.87
CA LEU A 253 -0.66 2.84 18.13
C LEU A 253 -2.05 2.21 18.16
N ASP A 254 -3.08 2.94 17.73
CA ASP A 254 -4.45 2.43 17.66
C ASP A 254 -4.62 1.30 16.63
N VAL A 255 -3.88 1.35 15.53
CA VAL A 255 -3.84 0.30 14.50
C VAL A 255 -3.39 -1.04 15.06
N TRP A 256 -2.51 -1.05 16.07
CA TRP A 256 -2.03 -2.30 16.66
C TRP A 256 -3.17 -3.17 17.22
N ASN A 257 -4.23 -2.53 17.73
CA ASN A 257 -5.43 -3.22 18.20
C ASN A 257 -6.07 -4.09 17.11
N SER A 258 -5.97 -3.72 15.82
CA SER A 258 -6.51 -4.52 14.72
C SER A 258 -5.74 -5.84 14.54
N PHE A 259 -4.42 -5.85 14.77
CA PHE A 259 -3.63 -7.09 14.74
C PHE A 259 -3.96 -7.98 15.93
N GLU A 260 -4.11 -7.41 17.13
CA GLU A 260 -4.49 -8.16 18.33
C GLU A 260 -5.88 -8.78 18.19
N GLN A 261 -6.85 -8.01 17.69
CA GLN A 261 -8.20 -8.50 17.40
C GLN A 261 -8.15 -9.66 16.39
N ALA A 262 -7.46 -9.48 15.26
CA ALA A 262 -7.33 -10.53 14.25
C ALA A 262 -6.67 -11.81 14.81
N ALA A 263 -5.59 -11.68 15.58
CA ALA A 263 -4.91 -12.82 16.20
C ALA A 263 -5.80 -13.52 17.24
N ASN A 264 -6.62 -12.78 17.97
CA ASN A 264 -7.56 -13.33 18.96
C ASN A 264 -8.73 -14.10 18.32
N THR A 265 -9.11 -13.80 17.07
CA THR A 265 -10.14 -14.60 16.37
C THR A 265 -9.72 -16.05 16.17
N ARG A 266 -8.39 -16.33 16.16
CA ARG A 266 -7.81 -17.65 15.88
C ARG A 266 -8.34 -18.29 14.59
N ASN A 267 -8.82 -17.46 13.67
CA ASN A 267 -9.29 -17.89 12.36
C ASN A 267 -8.08 -18.28 11.51
N THR A 268 -8.15 -19.43 10.82
CA THR A 268 -7.04 -19.97 10.03
C THR A 268 -6.57 -19.00 8.94
N ARG A 269 -7.49 -18.26 8.32
CA ARG A 269 -7.18 -17.22 7.33
C ARG A 269 -6.41 -16.07 7.97
N SER A 270 -6.89 -15.54 9.10
CA SER A 270 -6.20 -14.48 9.84
C SER A 270 -4.78 -14.91 10.22
N THR A 271 -4.61 -16.13 10.71
CA THR A 271 -3.30 -16.70 11.04
C THR A 271 -2.40 -16.81 9.80
N SER A 272 -2.93 -17.28 8.67
CA SER A 272 -2.21 -17.34 7.39
C SER A 272 -1.76 -15.96 6.93
N ASN A 273 -2.60 -14.94 7.12
CA ASN A 273 -2.28 -13.55 6.78
C ASN A 273 -1.20 -12.99 7.70
N LEU A 274 -1.24 -13.26 9.01
CA LEU A 274 -0.20 -12.88 9.97
C LEU A 274 1.16 -13.53 9.65
N ILE A 275 1.17 -14.82 9.28
CA ILE A 275 2.38 -15.50 8.80
C ILE A 275 2.89 -14.82 7.51
N SER A 276 1.98 -14.54 6.57
CA SER A 276 2.33 -13.90 5.29
C SER A 276 2.91 -12.50 5.50
N PHE A 277 2.39 -11.71 6.45
CA PHE A 277 2.97 -10.42 6.83
C PHE A 277 4.43 -10.57 7.21
N CYS A 278 4.79 -11.53 8.07
CA CYS A 278 6.16 -11.77 8.47
C CYS A 278 7.04 -12.17 7.28
N ARG A 279 6.58 -13.13 6.45
CA ARG A 279 7.32 -13.64 5.29
C ARG A 279 7.64 -12.55 4.27
N TYR A 280 6.64 -11.74 3.90
CA TYR A 280 6.82 -10.63 2.97
C TYR A 280 7.70 -9.54 3.59
N SER A 281 7.45 -9.18 4.86
CA SER A 281 8.20 -8.13 5.55
C SER A 281 9.70 -8.40 5.60
N PHE A 282 10.11 -9.62 5.97
CA PHE A 282 11.54 -9.97 5.98
C PHE A 282 12.16 -9.95 4.58
N ALA A 283 11.48 -10.50 3.56
CA ALA A 283 11.99 -10.46 2.19
C ALA A 283 12.17 -9.02 1.68
N ILE A 284 11.20 -8.16 1.97
CA ILE A 284 11.23 -6.73 1.60
C ILE A 284 12.35 -6.02 2.32
N ALA A 285 12.56 -6.27 3.61
CA ALA A 285 13.62 -5.64 4.37
C ALA A 285 15.00 -5.98 3.80
N ASP A 286 15.26 -7.25 3.48
CA ASP A 286 16.53 -7.65 2.87
C ASP A 286 16.73 -7.02 1.50
N HIS A 287 15.66 -6.90 0.71
CA HIS A 287 15.71 -6.22 -0.58
C HIS A 287 16.01 -4.71 -0.43
N LEU A 288 15.38 -4.03 0.53
CA LEU A 288 15.62 -2.61 0.79
C LEU A 288 17.08 -2.35 1.22
N GLU A 289 17.67 -3.20 2.05
CA GLU A 289 19.08 -3.08 2.45
C GLU A 289 20.01 -3.18 1.23
N LYS A 290 19.80 -4.20 0.38
CA LYS A 290 20.56 -4.37 -0.87
C LYS A 290 20.42 -3.15 -1.79
N VAL A 291 19.21 -2.62 -1.95
CA VAL A 291 18.97 -1.42 -2.77
C VAL A 291 19.70 -0.21 -2.17
N GLY A 292 19.62 0.00 -0.84
CA GLY A 292 20.31 1.10 -0.17
C GLY A 292 21.83 1.04 -0.34
N GLU A 293 22.42 -0.16 -0.27
CA GLU A 293 23.84 -0.37 -0.49
C GLU A 293 24.25 -0.15 -1.96
N ALA A 294 23.49 -0.68 -2.91
CA ALA A 294 23.70 -0.45 -4.33
C ALA A 294 23.65 1.05 -4.68
N ILE A 295 22.68 1.79 -4.14
CA ILE A 295 22.60 3.26 -4.32
C ILE A 295 23.83 3.93 -3.75
N ARG A 296 24.21 3.62 -2.50
CA ARG A 296 25.38 4.22 -1.84
C ARG A 296 26.67 4.03 -2.64
N LYS A 297 26.83 2.85 -3.25
CA LYS A 297 28.01 2.47 -4.04
C LYS A 297 28.06 3.11 -5.43
N HIS A 298 26.90 3.36 -6.04
CA HIS A 298 26.82 3.71 -7.47
C HIS A 298 26.20 5.08 -7.77
N LYS A 299 25.65 5.79 -6.78
CA LYS A 299 25.02 7.11 -6.95
C LYS A 299 25.84 8.12 -7.75
N ASP A 300 27.15 8.17 -7.55
CA ASP A 300 28.04 9.16 -8.18
C ASP A 300 28.21 8.91 -9.68
N LEU A 301 27.82 7.73 -10.18
CA LEU A 301 27.81 7.44 -11.61
C LEU A 301 26.89 8.41 -12.38
N ILE A 302 25.90 9.02 -11.73
CA ILE A 302 25.02 10.00 -12.37
C ILE A 302 25.78 11.23 -12.89
N PHE A 303 26.99 11.51 -12.41
CA PHE A 303 27.84 12.59 -12.92
C PHE A 303 28.75 12.15 -14.08
N ASN A 304 28.88 10.84 -14.34
CA ASN A 304 29.65 10.33 -15.46
C ASN A 304 28.86 10.51 -16.78
N LYS A 305 29.17 11.57 -17.54
CA LYS A 305 28.49 11.89 -18.80
C LYS A 305 28.63 10.81 -19.89
N SER A 306 29.62 9.94 -19.82
CA SER A 306 29.75 8.81 -20.76
C SER A 306 28.77 7.68 -20.45
N LYS A 307 28.45 7.44 -19.17
CA LYS A 307 27.47 6.42 -18.76
C LYS A 307 26.05 6.97 -18.71
N PHE A 308 25.90 8.19 -18.21
CA PHE A 308 24.63 8.90 -18.09
C PHE A 308 24.71 10.20 -18.90
N PRO A 309 24.54 10.15 -20.24
CA PRO A 309 24.49 11.35 -21.07
C PRO A 309 23.26 12.20 -20.75
N ASP A 310 23.24 13.45 -21.23
CA ASP A 310 22.18 14.42 -20.90
C ASP A 310 20.78 13.93 -21.28
N GLU A 311 20.65 13.22 -22.40
CA GLU A 311 19.39 12.57 -22.82
C GLU A 311 18.91 11.51 -21.81
N LYS A 312 19.84 10.77 -21.18
CA LYS A 312 19.49 9.81 -20.14
C LYS A 312 18.99 10.52 -18.89
N ILE A 313 19.61 11.63 -18.48
CA ILE A 313 19.14 12.45 -17.36
C ILE A 313 17.73 12.98 -17.64
N LYS A 314 17.50 13.53 -18.83
CA LYS A 314 16.18 13.98 -19.27
C LYS A 314 15.15 12.84 -19.18
N SER A 315 15.52 11.63 -19.62
CA SER A 315 14.66 10.45 -19.49
C SER A 315 14.36 10.08 -18.04
N LEU A 316 15.36 10.13 -17.14
CA LEU A 316 15.17 9.87 -15.72
C LEU A 316 14.26 10.92 -15.07
N CYS A 317 14.30 12.18 -15.50
CA CYS A 317 13.38 13.21 -15.03
C CYS A 317 11.92 12.95 -15.41
N ARG A 318 11.65 12.20 -16.48
CA ARG A 318 10.27 11.90 -16.92
C ARG A 318 9.49 11.01 -15.96
N ILE A 319 10.15 10.37 -15.00
CA ILE A 319 9.48 9.50 -14.04
C ILE A 319 8.53 10.29 -13.12
N SER A 320 8.69 11.62 -13.02
CA SER A 320 7.82 12.49 -12.22
C SER A 320 7.63 13.85 -12.89
N THR A 321 6.40 14.34 -12.94
CA THR A 321 6.10 15.72 -13.42
C THR A 321 6.90 16.80 -12.71
N HIS A 322 7.19 16.61 -11.43
CA HIS A 322 8.01 17.55 -10.65
C HIS A 322 9.46 17.57 -11.15
N TRP A 323 10.02 16.41 -11.48
CA TRP A 323 11.38 16.30 -11.98
C TRP A 323 11.50 16.75 -13.44
N GLU A 324 10.50 16.43 -14.27
CA GLU A 324 10.40 16.94 -15.65
C GLU A 324 10.36 18.47 -15.65
N LYS A 325 9.49 19.07 -14.83
CA LYS A 325 9.44 20.53 -14.69
C LYS A 325 10.75 21.13 -14.16
N PHE A 326 11.36 20.52 -13.15
CA PHE A 326 12.63 21.01 -12.60
C PHE A 326 13.74 20.98 -13.67
N TYR A 327 13.79 19.91 -14.48
CA TYR A 327 14.72 19.81 -15.61
C TYR A 327 14.47 20.92 -16.64
N ASP A 328 13.21 21.16 -17.01
CA ASP A 328 12.85 22.19 -17.99
C ASP A 328 13.19 23.61 -17.50
N ASP A 329 13.00 23.88 -16.21
CA ASP A 329 13.22 25.19 -15.60
C ASP A 329 14.72 25.48 -15.30
N ASN A 330 15.53 24.47 -14.99
CA ASN A 330 16.90 24.64 -14.46
C ASN A 330 18.01 24.02 -15.33
N GLY A 331 17.66 23.16 -16.28
CA GLY A 331 18.62 22.47 -17.15
C GLY A 331 19.25 21.21 -16.55
N VAL A 332 20.08 20.55 -17.36
CA VAL A 332 20.57 19.19 -17.11
C VAL A 332 21.52 19.07 -15.91
N ASP A 333 22.43 20.03 -15.73
CA ASP A 333 23.45 19.91 -14.68
C ASP A 333 22.84 20.08 -13.27
N GLU A 334 21.84 20.97 -13.11
CA GLU A 334 21.08 21.09 -11.86
C GLU A 334 20.17 19.87 -11.63
N ALA A 335 19.56 19.34 -12.69
CA ALA A 335 18.80 18.10 -12.59
C ALA A 335 19.67 16.91 -12.14
N ARG A 336 20.93 16.82 -12.57
CA ARG A 336 21.88 15.80 -12.08
C ARG A 336 22.11 15.90 -10.58
N LYS A 337 22.30 17.11 -10.05
CA LYS A 337 22.49 17.34 -8.61
C LYS A 337 21.24 16.95 -7.83
N MET A 338 20.06 17.42 -8.25
CA MET A 338 18.78 17.05 -7.63
C MET A 338 18.58 15.52 -7.59
N ILE A 339 18.91 14.83 -8.69
CA ILE A 339 18.81 13.37 -8.76
C ILE A 339 19.80 12.72 -7.79
N HIS A 340 21.03 13.20 -7.72
CA HIS A 340 22.06 12.71 -6.81
C HIS A 340 21.66 12.93 -5.34
N ASP A 341 21.20 14.12 -4.97
CA ASP A 341 20.71 14.44 -3.62
C ASP A 341 19.55 13.51 -3.23
N PHE A 342 18.63 13.24 -4.15
CA PHE A 342 17.57 12.26 -3.93
C PHE A 342 18.12 10.84 -3.72
N TYR A 343 19.17 10.44 -4.44
CA TYR A 343 19.82 9.15 -4.23
C TYR A 343 20.49 9.06 -2.86
N ASP A 344 21.06 10.16 -2.37
CA ASP A 344 21.63 10.25 -1.02
C ASP A 344 20.55 10.02 0.04
N GLU A 345 19.45 10.76 -0.05
CA GLU A 345 18.30 10.57 0.84
C GLU A 345 17.81 9.10 0.80
N GLN A 346 17.68 8.52 -0.39
CA GLN A 346 17.22 7.13 -0.52
C GLN A 346 18.24 6.11 0.02
N ALA A 347 19.54 6.35 -0.09
CA ALA A 347 20.56 5.47 0.48
C ALA A 347 20.53 5.44 2.03
N GLU A 348 20.02 6.50 2.65
CA GLU A 348 19.81 6.61 4.11
C GLU A 348 18.44 6.08 4.54
N GLU A 349 17.38 6.39 3.79
CA GLU A 349 16.02 5.97 4.13
C GLU A 349 15.81 4.45 4.02
N LYS A 350 16.40 3.79 3.01
CA LYS A 350 16.13 2.35 2.74
C LYS A 350 16.53 1.44 3.91
N PRO A 351 17.71 1.59 4.54
CA PRO A 351 18.04 0.86 5.78
C PRO A 351 17.06 1.12 6.94
N LEU A 352 16.63 2.37 7.14
CA LEU A 352 15.66 2.71 8.19
C LEU A 352 14.31 2.01 7.95
N TYR A 353 13.83 2.05 6.71
CA TYR A 353 12.62 1.34 6.28
C TYR A 353 12.74 -0.18 6.46
N ALA A 354 13.90 -0.77 6.15
CA ALA A 354 14.15 -2.19 6.40
C ALA A 354 14.07 -2.54 7.88
N GLN A 355 14.67 -1.71 8.75
CA GLN A 355 14.62 -1.88 10.19
C GLN A 355 13.18 -1.79 10.74
N ASN A 356 12.41 -0.79 10.30
CA ASN A 356 11.01 -0.62 10.70
C ASN A 356 10.17 -1.86 10.37
N ILE A 357 10.32 -2.38 9.15
CA ILE A 357 9.60 -3.58 8.71
C ILE A 357 10.05 -4.83 9.48
N ARG A 358 11.33 -4.97 9.80
CA ARG A 358 11.83 -6.08 10.64
C ARG A 358 11.23 -6.02 12.05
N ILE A 359 11.15 -4.83 12.64
CA ILE A 359 10.50 -4.63 13.94
C ILE A 359 9.02 -5.00 13.87
N PHE A 360 8.32 -4.53 12.83
CA PHE A 360 6.92 -4.87 12.58
C PHE A 360 6.71 -6.39 12.47
N ALA A 361 7.50 -7.08 11.64
CA ALA A 361 7.42 -8.53 11.48
C ALA A 361 7.69 -9.28 12.79
N LYS A 362 8.71 -8.87 13.56
CA LYS A 362 9.02 -9.45 14.87
C LYS A 362 7.89 -9.26 15.87
N LYS A 363 7.22 -8.09 15.87
CA LYS A 363 6.06 -7.83 16.73
C LYS A 363 4.88 -8.75 16.36
N ILE A 364 4.60 -8.93 15.06
CA ILE A 364 3.56 -9.86 14.60
C ILE A 364 3.90 -11.29 14.99
N LEU A 365 5.14 -11.74 14.77
CA LEU A 365 5.57 -13.09 15.09
C LEU A 365 5.46 -13.37 16.60
N LYS A 366 5.89 -12.40 17.43
CA LYS A 366 5.72 -12.47 18.89
C LYS A 366 4.26 -12.54 19.30
N LEU A 367 3.41 -11.70 18.70
CA LEU A 367 1.96 -11.75 18.94
C LEU A 367 1.41 -13.14 18.58
N LEU A 368 1.74 -13.65 17.40
CA LEU A 368 1.28 -14.95 16.93
C LEU A 368 1.72 -16.07 17.87
N ASN A 369 3.00 -16.14 18.23
CA ASN A 369 3.53 -17.15 19.14
C ASN A 369 2.86 -17.08 20.52
N SER A 370 2.63 -15.88 21.06
CA SER A 370 1.89 -15.72 22.33
C SER A 370 0.47 -16.29 22.27
N LYS A 371 -0.18 -16.25 21.09
CA LYS A 371 -1.54 -16.76 20.93
C LYS A 371 -1.59 -18.26 20.76
N TYR A 372 -0.49 -18.93 20.43
CA TYR A 372 -0.43 -20.37 20.15
C TYR A 372 0.44 -21.16 21.13
N GLU A 373 1.02 -20.51 22.13
CA GLU A 373 1.81 -21.12 23.21
C GLU A 373 1.06 -22.26 23.93
N TYR A 374 -0.25 -22.10 24.15
CA TYR A 374 -1.08 -23.08 24.88
C TYR A 374 -1.23 -24.43 24.16
N ILE A 375 -1.06 -24.48 22.83
CA ILE A 375 -1.02 -25.73 22.05
C ILE A 375 0.42 -26.14 21.70
N LYS A 376 1.41 -25.50 22.34
CA LYS A 376 2.84 -25.74 22.13
C LYS A 376 3.25 -25.60 20.66
N VAL A 377 2.83 -24.51 20.04
CA VAL A 377 3.18 -24.19 18.65
C VAL A 377 3.98 -22.89 18.62
N ILE A 378 5.10 -22.92 17.89
CA ILE A 378 5.96 -21.77 17.62
C ILE A 378 6.06 -21.62 16.09
N PHE A 379 5.89 -20.40 15.62
CA PHE A 379 6.10 -19.99 14.24
C PHE A 379 7.41 -19.22 14.16
N ASP A 380 8.21 -19.52 13.13
CA ASP A 380 9.46 -18.84 12.84
C ASP A 380 9.63 -18.58 11.34
N ILE A 381 10.39 -17.53 11.01
CA ILE A 381 10.76 -17.22 9.62
C ILE A 381 12.24 -17.52 9.45
N LYS A 382 12.58 -18.30 8.43
CA LYS A 382 13.98 -18.62 8.10
C LYS A 382 14.78 -17.33 7.86
N HIS A 383 15.91 -17.22 8.54
CA HIS A 383 16.81 -16.06 8.47
C HIS A 383 17.60 -15.97 7.18
#